data_AF-A0A7V9U2K4-F1
#
_entry.id   AF-A0A7V9U2K4-F1
#
_cell.length_a   1.000
_cell.length_b   1.000
_cell.length_c   1.000
_cell.angle_alpha   90.00
_cell.angle_beta   90.00
_cell.angle_gamma   90.00
#
_symmetry.space_group_name_H-M   'P 1'
#
loop_
_entity.id
_entity.type
_entity.pdbx_description
1 polymer ?
#
loop_
_entity_poly.entity_id
_entity_poly.type
_entity_poly.pdbx_seq_one_letter_code
_entity_poly.pdbx_strand_id
1 'polypeptide(L)' 'MTERAQYSADELEVIRDAFIAGRTPDCPRCDVHMSERPIGGGSFGLGYARKRQWLICPKCHRSAIYDIRRGTRN' A
#
# COMPACT_ATOMS: atom_id res chain seq x y z
N MET A 1 -1.26 5.75 -26.23
CA MET A 1 -0.17 5.52 -25.25
C MET A 1 -0.80 4.97 -24.00
N THR A 2 -0.58 3.70 -23.69
CA THR A 2 -1.12 3.05 -22.48
C THR A 2 -0.27 3.48 -21.29
N GLU A 3 -0.59 4.62 -20.69
CA GLU A 3 -0.02 4.97 -19.39
C GLU A 3 -0.34 3.86 -18.41
N ARG A 4 0.70 3.17 -17.92
CA ARG A 4 0.53 2.10 -16.95
C ARG A 4 -0.16 2.69 -15.71
N ALA A 5 -1.35 2.18 -15.43
CA ALA A 5 -2.11 2.53 -14.22
C ALA A 5 -1.37 2.11 -12.93
N GLN A 6 -0.38 1.22 -13.06
CA GLN A 6 0.45 0.70 -11.98
C GLN A 6 1.74 1.52 -11.82
N TYR A 7 2.23 1.61 -10.59
CA TYR A 7 3.58 2.08 -10.29
C TYR A 7 4.62 1.10 -10.88
N SER A 8 5.80 1.59 -11.25
CA SER A 8 6.94 0.75 -11.60
C SER A 8 7.50 0.05 -10.36
N ALA A 9 8.41 -0.91 -10.56
CA ALA A 9 9.09 -1.59 -9.45
C ALA A 9 9.86 -0.59 -8.58
N ASP A 10 10.63 0.32 -9.20
CA ASP A 10 11.42 1.34 -8.50
C ASP A 10 10.51 2.29 -7.69
N GLU A 11 9.37 2.69 -8.26
CA GLU A 11 8.39 3.55 -7.57
C GLU A 11 7.76 2.84 -6.37
N LEU A 12 7.48 1.54 -6.49
CA LEU A 12 6.96 0.74 -5.39
C LEU A 12 7.98 0.55 -4.28
N GLU A 13 9.28 0.51 -4.60
CA GLU A 13 10.35 0.45 -3.59
C GLU A 13 10.44 1.74 -2.78
N VAL A 14 10.35 2.91 -3.42
CA VAL A 14 10.31 4.20 -2.73
C VAL A 14 9.11 4.31 -1.78
N ILE A 15 7.92 3.94 -2.27
CA ILE A 15 6.70 3.93 -1.44
C ILE A 15 6.85 2.94 -0.28
N ARG A 16 7.45 1.77 -0.53
CA ARG A 16 7.67 0.74 0.49
C ARG A 16 8.63 1.19 1.58
N ASP A 17 9.74 1.84 1.23
CA ASP A 17 10.72 2.33 2.20
C ASP A 17 10.09 3.35 3.16
N ALA A 18 9.38 4.34 2.61
CA ALA A 18 8.64 5.32 3.39
C ALA A 18 7.59 4.67 4.30
N PHE A 19 6.85 3.68 3.77
CA PHE A 19 5.85 2.92 4.53
C PHE A 19 6.46 2.09 5.67
N ILE A 20 7.61 1.43 5.43
CA ILE A 20 8.34 0.66 6.47
C ILE A 20 8.92 1.59 7.53
N ALA A 21 9.37 2.79 7.16
CA ALA A 21 9.82 3.82 8.08
C ALA A 21 8.69 4.39 8.98
N GLY A 22 7.45 3.94 8.81
CA GLY A 22 6.29 4.38 9.58
C GLY A 22 5.80 5.78 9.20
N ARG A 23 6.22 6.29 8.03
CA ARG A 23 5.75 7.56 7.48
C ARG A 23 4.66 7.31 6.45
N THR A 24 3.71 8.23 6.31
CA THR A 24 2.75 8.20 5.22
C THR A 24 3.49 8.50 3.91
N PRO A 25 3.54 7.57 2.94
CA PRO A 25 4.33 7.77 1.74
C PRO A 25 3.71 8.81 0.81
N ASP A 26 4.57 9.57 0.15
CA ASP A 26 4.19 10.45 -0.94
C ASP A 26 4.16 9.70 -2.27
N CYS A 27 3.29 10.13 -3.17
CA CYS A 27 3.21 9.58 -4.52
C CYS A 27 4.45 10.01 -5.34
N PRO A 28 5.29 9.10 -5.84
CA PRO A 28 6.54 9.46 -6.54
C PRO A 28 6.32 10.19 -7.87
N ARG A 29 5.09 10.21 -8.41
CA ARG A 29 4.74 10.96 -9.63
C ARG A 29 4.05 12.29 -9.39
N CYS A 30 3.46 12.46 -8.22
CA CYS A 30 2.59 13.61 -7.93
C CYS A 30 3.08 14.46 -6.76
N ASP A 31 4.00 13.92 -5.96
CA ASP A 31 4.58 14.53 -4.77
C ASP A 31 3.50 14.97 -3.76
N VAL A 32 2.48 14.14 -3.61
CA VAL A 32 1.36 14.36 -2.67
C VAL A 32 1.23 13.17 -1.72
N HIS A 33 0.83 13.44 -0.48
CA HIS A 33 0.58 12.42 0.52
C HIS A 33 -0.47 11.41 0.02
N MET A 34 -0.12 10.14 0.07
CA MET A 34 -1.05 9.07 -0.27
C MET A 34 -2.06 8.87 0.86
N SER A 35 -3.31 8.59 0.50
CA SER A 35 -4.32 8.19 1.47
C SER A 35 -4.13 6.73 1.83
N GLU A 36 -4.02 6.46 3.13
CA GLU A 36 -3.85 5.12 3.66
C GLU A 36 -5.21 4.54 4.10
N ARG A 37 -5.54 3.35 3.61
CA ARG A 37 -6.78 2.64 3.93
C ARG A 37 -6.45 1.23 4.37
N PRO A 38 -6.75 0.82 5.60
CA PRO A 38 -6.57 -0.56 6.00
C PRO A 38 -7.52 -1.45 5.19
N ILE A 39 -6.95 -2.44 4.50
CA ILE A 39 -7.67 -3.56 3.89
C ILE A 39 -7.36 -4.79 4.75
N GLY A 40 -8.22 -5.10 5.70
CA GLY A 40 -8.01 -6.26 6.56
C GLY A 40 -9.23 -6.53 7.40
N GLY A 41 -9.73 -7.76 7.30
CA GLY A 41 -10.97 -8.18 7.94
C GLY A 41 -11.51 -9.43 7.26
N GLY A 42 -10.70 -10.50 7.23
CA GLY A 42 -11.27 -11.82 7.00
C GLY A 42 -12.36 -12.04 8.03
N SER A 43 -13.54 -12.46 7.56
CA SER A 43 -14.72 -12.79 8.35
C SER A 43 -14.37 -13.50 9.66
N PHE A 44 -15.06 -13.12 10.74
CA PHE A 44 -15.10 -13.83 12.02
C PHE A 44 -14.90 -15.35 11.80
N GLY A 45 -13.72 -15.90 12.14
CA GLY A 45 -13.48 -17.35 12.19
C GLY A 45 -12.44 -17.97 11.25
N LEU A 46 -11.81 -17.23 10.32
CA LEU A 46 -10.71 -17.77 9.50
C LEU A 46 -9.34 -17.38 10.07
N GLY A 47 -8.59 -18.36 10.59
CA GLY A 47 -7.30 -18.19 11.28
C GLY A 47 -6.13 -17.60 10.45
N TYR A 48 -6.38 -17.06 9.26
CA TYR A 48 -5.39 -16.40 8.41
C TYR A 48 -5.83 -14.98 8.00
N ALA A 49 -6.25 -14.15 8.95
CA ALA A 49 -6.55 -12.74 8.67
C ALA A 49 -5.27 -12.00 8.23
N ARG A 50 -5.10 -11.76 6.93
CA ARG A 50 -4.08 -10.86 6.40
C ARG A 50 -4.50 -9.43 6.67
N LYS A 51 -3.65 -8.67 7.35
CA LYS A 51 -3.79 -7.22 7.46
C LYS A 51 -3.04 -6.61 6.29
N ARG A 52 -3.71 -5.86 5.43
CA ARG A 52 -3.10 -5.12 4.33
C ARG A 52 -3.38 -3.64 4.52
N GLN A 53 -2.47 -2.81 4.03
CA GLN A 53 -2.68 -1.39 3.82
C GLN A 53 -2.82 -1.13 2.33
N TRP A 54 -3.82 -0.34 1.97
CA TRP A 54 -3.98 0.20 0.65
C TRP A 54 -3.61 1.67 0.67
N LEU A 55 -2.65 2.03 -0.18
CA LEU A 55 -2.22 3.39 -0.38
C LEU A 55 -2.76 3.85 -1.72
N ILE A 56 -3.48 4.97 -1.76
CA ILE A 56 -4.03 5.54 -2.98
C ILE A 56 -3.63 7.01 -3.10
N CYS A 57 -3.12 7.41 -4.27
CA CYS A 57 -2.85 8.80 -4.56
C CYS A 57 -4.17 9.52 -4.95
N PRO A 58 -4.55 10.61 -4.29
CA PRO A 58 -5.78 11.34 -4.61
C PRO A 58 -5.71 12.11 -5.95
N LYS A 59 -4.51 12.30 -6.52
CA LYS A 59 -4.31 13.08 -7.76
C LYS A 59 -4.30 12.21 -9.02
N CYS A 60 -3.54 11.12 -9.01
CA CYS A 60 -3.42 10.22 -10.17
C CYS A 60 -4.19 8.91 -10.01
N HIS A 61 -4.85 8.71 -8.86
CA HIS A 61 -5.62 7.51 -8.51
C HIS A 61 -4.84 6.19 -8.57
N ARG A 62 -3.51 6.24 -8.77
CA ARG A 62 -2.64 5.07 -8.69
C ARG A 62 -2.59 4.60 -7.26
N SER A 63 -2.56 3.28 -7.10
CA SER A 63 -2.60 2.67 -5.78
C SER A 63 -1.59 1.54 -5.64
N ALA A 64 -1.18 1.31 -4.40
CA ALA A 64 -0.26 0.25 -3.99
C ALA A 64 -0.85 -0.45 -2.77
N ILE A 65 -0.75 -1.77 -2.71
CA ILE A 65 -1.26 -2.57 -1.59
C ILE A 65 -0.08 -3.29 -0.95
N TYR A 66 0.08 -3.12 0.35
CA TYR A 66 1.14 -3.75 1.14
C TYR A 66 0.52 -4.64 2.23
N ASP A 67 1.01 -5.86 2.40
CA ASP A 67 0.62 -6.72 3.53
C ASP A 67 1.35 -6.23 4.81
N ILE A 68 0.61 -5.70 5.79
CA ILE A 68 1.11 -5.28 7.11
C ILE A 68 1.23 -6.52 7.98
N ARG A 69 2.41 -7.16 7.94
CA ARG A 69 2.76 -8.40 8.65
C ARG A 69 1.97 -9.63 8.16
N ARG A 70 2.70 -10.68 7.76
CA ARG A 70 2.15 -12.04 7.90
C ARG A 70 1.94 -12.24 9.39
N GLY A 71 0.70 -12.50 9.82
CA GLY A 71 0.44 -13.11 11.11
C GLY A 71 1.02 -14.52 11.11
N THR A 72 2.34 -14.64 11.29
CA THR A 72 2.99 -15.86 11.77
C THR A 72 3.55 -15.53 13.14
N ARG A 73 2.68 -15.61 14.15
CA ARG A 73 3.04 -15.85 15.56
C ARG A 73 1.99 -16.85 16.03
N ASN A 74 2.37 -18.12 16.02
CA ASN A 74 2.89 -18.91 17.15
C ASN A 74 1.73 -19.48 17.97
#